data_AF-A0A7U7GCW8-F1
#
_entry.id   AF-A0A7U7GCW8-F1
#
_cell.length_a   1.000
_cell.length_b   1.000
_cell.length_c   1.000
_cell.angle_alpha   90.00
_cell.angle_beta   90.00
_cell.angle_gamma   90.00
#
_symmetry.space_group_name_H-M   'P 1'
#
loop_
_entity.id
_entity.type
_entity.pdbx_description
1 polymer ?
#
loop_
_entity_poly.entity_id
_entity_poly.type
_entity_poly.pdbx_seq_one_letter_code
_entity_poly.pdbx_strand_id
1 'polypeptide(L)' 'MGDSYDNALAETINGLYKAEVIHRQSWQSREAVELATLAWVDWFNHRRLLEPIGNVPPAEAEAAYYRQLNEPAMPA' A
#
# COMPACT_ATOMS: atom_id res chain seq x y z
N MET A 1 -9.60 -17.76 4.10
CA MET A 1 -8.72 -17.75 5.29
C MET A 1 -7.46 -17.05 4.84
N GLY A 2 -7.22 -15.82 5.30
CA GLY A 2 -5.93 -15.15 5.04
C GLY A 2 -4.85 -15.85 5.86
N ASP A 3 -3.66 -16.00 5.29
CA ASP A 3 -2.57 -16.61 6.02
C ASP A 3 -1.95 -15.61 7.03
N SER A 4 -1.05 -16.10 7.87
CA SER A 4 -0.37 -15.25 8.85
C SER A 4 0.48 -14.14 8.21
N TYR A 5 0.91 -14.34 6.96
CA TYR A 5 1.72 -13.38 6.22
C TYR A 5 0.85 -12.21 5.73
N ASP A 6 -0.34 -12.50 5.20
CA ASP A 6 -1.35 -11.49 4.86
C ASP A 6 -1.71 -10.64 6.09
N ASN A 7 -1.88 -11.26 7.26
CA ASN A 7 -2.20 -10.54 8.48
C ASN A 7 -1.05 -9.61 8.92
N ALA A 8 0.19 -10.11 8.92
CA ALA A 8 1.36 -9.31 9.29
C ALA A 8 1.56 -8.11 8.34
N LEU A 9 1.30 -8.30 7.05
CA LEU A 9 1.34 -7.22 6.06
C LEU A 9 0.25 -6.18 6.34
N ALA A 10 -0.99 -6.60 6.54
CA ALA A 10 -2.10 -5.72 6.87
C ALA A 10 -1.86 -4.96 8.18
N GLU A 11 -1.31 -5.62 9.20
CA GLU A 11 -0.93 -5.01 10.47
C GLU A 11 0.14 -3.94 10.29
N THR A 12 1.15 -4.21 9.45
CA THR A 12 2.22 -3.25 9.13
C THR A 12 1.67 -2.00 8.45
N ILE A 13 0.84 -2.16 7.43
CA ILE A 13 0.22 -1.05 6.70
C ILE A 13 -0.71 -0.24 7.62
N ASN A 14 -1.52 -0.90 8.44
CA ASN A 14 -2.41 -0.23 9.38
C ASN A 14 -1.63 0.53 10.48
N GLY A 15 -0.53 -0.04 10.97
CA GLY A 15 0.37 0.62 11.92
C GLY A 15 0.98 1.89 11.32
N LEU A 16 1.45 1.81 10.08
CA LEU A 16 2.04 2.93 9.35
C LEU A 16 1.01 4.03 9.09
N TYR A 17 -0.19 3.68 8.63
CA TYR A 17 -1.30 4.62 8.47
C TYR A 17 -1.61 5.37 9.77
N LYS A 18 -1.72 4.65 10.90
CA LYS A 18 -1.95 5.27 12.20
C LYS A 18 -0.83 6.22 12.58
N ALA A 19 0.43 5.85 12.36
CA ALA A 19 1.58 6.68 12.67
C ALA A 19 1.66 7.94 11.79
N GLU A 20 1.39 7.82 10.49
CA GLU A 20 1.57 8.90 9.51
C GLU A 20 0.35 9.81 9.38
N VAL A 21 -0.87 9.34 9.69
CA VAL A 21 -2.11 10.11 9.51
C VAL A 21 -2.78 10.39 10.86
N ILE A 22 -3.04 9.35 11.65
CA ILE A 22 -3.87 9.48 12.85
C ILE A 22 -3.11 10.14 14.01
N HIS A 23 -1.86 9.76 14.25
CA HIS A 23 -1.09 10.23 15.40
C HIS A 23 -0.40 11.59 15.18
N ARG A 24 -0.31 12.08 13.92
CA ARG A 24 0.40 13.34 13.62
C ARG A 24 -0.40 14.58 13.99
N GLN A 25 -1.72 14.49 14.06
CA GLN A 25 -2.58 15.62 14.41
C GLN A 25 -3.95 15.16 14.91
N SER A 26 -4.62 16.06 15.63
CA SER A 26 -6.04 15.92 15.95
C SER A 26 -6.89 16.34 14.74
N TRP A 27 -8.02 15.66 14.56
CA TRP A 27 -8.91 15.90 13.43
C TRP A 27 -10.19 16.60 13.89
N GLN A 28 -10.64 17.60 13.11
CA GLN A 28 -11.82 18.39 13.43
C GLN A 28 -13.13 17.63 13.21
N SER A 29 -13.15 16.68 12.27
CA SER A 29 -14.31 15.88 11.93
C SER A 29 -13.88 14.54 11.33
N ARG A 30 -14.83 13.59 11.27
CA ARG A 30 -14.64 12.31 10.59
C ARG A 30 -14.38 12.50 9.09
N GLU A 31 -15.10 13.42 8.44
CA GLU A 31 -14.92 13.73 7.01
C GLU A 31 -13.49 14.19 6.70
N ALA A 32 -12.87 14.97 7.61
CA ALA A 32 -11.48 15.38 7.46
C ALA A 32 -10.51 14.18 7.51
N VAL A 33 -10.77 13.19 8.38
CA VAL A 33 -10.00 11.94 8.43
C VAL A 33 -10.20 11.15 7.14
N GLU A 34 -11.44 11.04 6.64
CA GLU A 34 -11.76 10.30 5.43
C GLU A 34 -11.04 10.88 4.20
N LEU A 35 -11.05 12.22 4.04
CA LEU A 35 -10.32 12.88 2.97
C LEU A 35 -8.80 12.68 3.09
N ALA A 36 -8.25 12.79 4.29
CA ALA A 36 -6.83 12.56 4.52
C ALA A 36 -6.43 11.10 4.29
N THR A 37 -7.32 10.16 4.60
CA THR A 37 -7.13 8.74 4.31
C THR A 37 -7.02 8.52 2.80
N LEU A 38 -7.96 9.09 2.03
CA LEU A 38 -7.94 9.00 0.56
C LEU A 38 -6.66 9.58 -0.03
N ALA A 39 -6.24 10.75 0.45
CA ALA A 39 -5.00 11.39 0.01
C ALA A 39 -3.76 10.54 0.37
N TRP A 40 -3.73 9.95 1.57
CA TRP A 40 -2.64 9.08 2.01
C TRP A 40 -2.59 7.80 1.18
N VAL A 41 -3.74 7.18 0.87
CA VAL A 41 -3.83 5.97 0.03
C VAL A 41 -3.37 6.26 -1.40
N ASP A 42 -3.77 7.39 -2.01
CA ASP A 42 -3.27 7.80 -3.33
C ASP A 42 -1.75 7.94 -3.32
N TRP A 43 -1.23 8.73 -2.36
CA TRP A 43 0.20 8.95 -2.24
C TRP A 43 0.97 7.65 -1.99
N PHE A 44 0.47 6.80 -1.09
CA PHE A 44 1.12 5.54 -0.73
C PHE A 44 1.23 4.62 -1.94
N ASN A 45 0.14 4.45 -2.71
CA ASN A 45 0.13 3.49 -3.81
C ASN A 45 0.82 4.00 -5.08
N HIS A 46 0.71 5.30 -5.36
CA HIS A 46 1.13 5.85 -6.65
C HIS A 46 2.39 6.71 -6.60
N ARG A 47 2.89 7.08 -5.41
CA ARG A 47 4.03 8.02 -5.28
C ARG A 47 5.09 7.58 -4.27
N ARG A 48 4.73 6.81 -3.24
CA ARG A 48 5.68 6.36 -2.23
C ARG A 48 6.61 5.31 -2.82
N LEU A 49 7.91 5.57 -2.76
CA LEU A 49 8.93 4.60 -3.15
C LEU A 49 9.24 3.69 -1.96
N LEU A 50 9.29 2.39 -2.22
CA LEU A 50 9.60 1.39 -1.21
C LEU A 50 10.84 0.60 -1.64
N GLU A 51 11.92 0.73 -0.87
CA GLU A 51 13.18 -0.01 -1.09
C GLU A 51 12.98 -1.53 -1.22
N PRO A 52 12.15 -2.20 -0.40
CA PRO A 52 11.98 -3.66 -0.47
C PRO A 52 11.45 -4.19 -1.80
N ILE A 53 10.74 -3.36 -2.57
CA ILE A 53 10.16 -3.73 -3.87
C ILE A 53 10.90 -3.06 -5.04
N GLY A 54 12.13 -2.57 -4.80
CA GLY A 54 12.98 -2.02 -5.85
C GLY A 54 12.83 -0.51 -6.08
N ASN A 55 12.43 0.25 -5.06
CA ASN A 55 12.26 1.71 -5.13
C ASN A 55 11.24 2.17 -6.19
N VAL A 56 10.15 1.41 -6.34
CA VAL A 56 9.01 1.79 -7.18
C VAL A 56 7.75 1.98 -6.33
N PRO A 57 6.72 2.68 -6.85
CA PRO A 57 5.41 2.73 -6.22
C PRO A 57 4.76 1.33 -6.10
N PRO A 58 4.03 1.04 -5.00
CA PRO A 58 3.33 -0.23 -4.83
C PRO A 58 2.44 -0.62 -6.01
N ALA A 59 1.69 0.33 -6.58
CA ALA A 59 0.82 0.06 -7.72
C ALA A 59 1.61 -0.38 -8.97
N GLU A 60 2.82 0.15 -9.17
CA GLU A 60 3.68 -0.27 -10.28
C GLU A 60 4.26 -1.66 -10.05
N ALA A 61 4.68 -1.97 -8.82
CA ALA A 61 5.15 -3.32 -8.47
C ALA A 61 4.04 -4.37 -8.63
N GLU A 62 2.81 -4.06 -8.20
CA GLU A 62 1.64 -4.93 -8.38
C GLU A 62 1.34 -5.14 -9.87
N ALA A 63 1.33 -4.07 -10.67
CA ALA A 63 1.10 -4.16 -12.11
C ALA A 63 2.19 -5.00 -12.82
N ALA A 64 3.46 -4.86 -12.40
CA ALA A 64 4.56 -5.68 -12.91
C ALA A 64 4.39 -7.16 -12.52
N TYR A 65 4.04 -7.45 -11.27
CA TYR A 65 3.78 -8.80 -10.78
C TYR A 65 2.66 -9.49 -11.58
N TYR A 66 1.51 -8.83 -11.77
CA TYR A 66 0.42 -9.39 -12.56
C TYR A 66 0.76 -9.54 -14.04
N ARG A 67 1.60 -8.66 -14.60
CA ARG A 67 2.11 -8.83 -15.97
C ARG A 67 2.92 -10.13 -16.10
N GLN A 68 3.84 -10.36 -15.17
CA GLN A 68 4.69 -11.57 -15.16
C GLN A 68 3.88 -12.86 -14.93
N LEU A 69 2.88 -12.83 -14.05
CA LEU A 69 1.98 -13.96 -13.83
C LEU A 69 1.16 -14.32 -15.07
N ASN A 70 0.87 -13.33 -15.92
CA ASN A 70 0.02 -13.49 -17.09
C ASN A 70 0.82 -13.66 -18.40
N GLU A 71 2.15 -13.71 -18.32
CA GLU A 71 3.00 -14.12 -19.45
C GLU A 71 2.92 -15.66 -19.58
N PRO A 72 2.50 -16.21 -20.74
CA PRO A 72 2.51 -17.65 -20.93
C PRO A 72 3.96 -18.13 -20.84
N ALA A 73 4.20 -19.17 -20.03
CA ALA A 73 5.49 -19.84 -19.97
C ALA A 73 5.87 -20.28 -21.40
N MET A 74 6.78 -19.55 -22.03
CA MET A 74 7.31 -19.89 -23.35
C MET A 74 7.98 -21.27 -23.24
N PRO A 75 7.55 -22.28 -24.01
CA PRO A 75 8.20 -23.58 -23.97
C PRO A 75 9.61 -23.46 -24.56
N ALA A 76 10.56 -24.13 -23.91
CA ALA A 76 11.91 -24.36 -24.43
C ALA A 76 11.92 -25.34 -25.61
#